data_AF-A0A1J3D6E4-F1
#
_entry.id   AF-A0A1J3D6E4-F1
#
_cell.length_a   1.000
_cell.length_b   1.000
_cell.length_c   1.000
_cell.angle_alpha   90.00
_cell.angle_beta   90.00
_cell.angle_gamma   90.00
#
_symmetry.space_group_name_H-M   'P 1'
#
loop_
_entity.id
_entity.type
_entity.pdbx_description
1 polymer ?
#
loop_
_entity_poly.entity_id
_entity_poly.type
_entity_poly.pdbx_seq_one_letter_code
_entity_poly.pdbx_strand_id
1 'polypeptide(L)'
;TGDHLMILLRGPRFLCTVYLDSPEDKVSDVEHPLQSGGFTEVFGSVNGLIGLANSPVDMALFNPSTRQIHQLPIEPIDFPERLITREYVLYGLGYDSVNDDYKVVRMIQCKKVGDDLVVYEIKVFSLKRNSWRRVRLQFEMAMKFFYFYYHVLHRRQNGVQVENSLNWILPRGNGVAINTIIRFDLASEEFEFV
;
A
#
# COMPACT_ATOMS: atom_id res chain seq x y z
N THR A 1 14.69 -29.31 -8.91
CA THR A 1 14.27 -27.90 -9.02
C THR A 1 14.59 -27.27 -7.68
N GLY A 2 15.75 -26.61 -7.59
CA GLY A 2 16.19 -26.01 -6.32
C GLY A 2 15.38 -24.74 -6.07
N ASP A 3 14.79 -24.62 -4.88
CA ASP A 3 14.06 -23.44 -4.46
C ASP A 3 15.06 -22.29 -4.25
N HIS A 4 15.30 -21.51 -5.30
CA HIS A 4 16.13 -20.31 -5.25
C HIS A 4 15.47 -19.23 -4.43
N LEU A 5 15.64 -19.29 -3.10
CA LEU A 5 15.04 -18.33 -2.19
C LEU A 5 15.81 -17.01 -2.26
N MET A 6 15.16 -15.97 -2.76
CA MET A 6 15.71 -14.62 -2.85
C MET A 6 15.07 -13.73 -1.78
N ILE A 7 15.91 -13.14 -0.92
CA ILE A 7 15.51 -12.17 0.10
C ILE A 7 15.78 -10.77 -0.44
N LEU A 8 14.78 -9.89 -0.38
CA LEU A 8 14.97 -8.46 -0.61
C LEU A 8 15.22 -7.76 0.74
N LEU A 9 16.44 -7.28 0.94
CA LEU A 9 16.83 -6.51 2.11
C LEU A 9 16.66 -5.02 1.83
N ARG A 10 16.08 -4.32 2.78
CA ARG A 10 15.82 -2.87 2.71
C ARG A 10 16.75 -2.13 3.65
N GLY A 11 17.60 -1.28 3.10
CA GLY A 11 18.32 -0.23 3.82
C GLY A 11 17.62 1.13 3.68
N PRO A 12 18.08 2.17 4.41
CA PRO A 12 17.53 3.53 4.32
C PRO A 12 17.59 4.16 2.91
N ARG A 13 18.57 3.75 2.09
CA ARG A 13 18.85 4.33 0.76
C ARG A 13 19.11 3.30 -0.33
N PHE A 14 18.92 2.02 -0.04
CA PHE A 14 19.20 0.94 -0.98
C PHE A 14 18.29 -0.24 -0.74
N LEU A 15 18.04 -1.00 -1.81
CA LEU A 15 17.38 -2.28 -1.81
C LEU A 15 18.38 -3.27 -2.39
N CYS A 16 18.69 -4.34 -1.67
CA CYS A 16 19.59 -5.38 -2.16
C CYS A 16 18.93 -6.74 -2.12
N THR A 17 19.34 -7.63 -3.03
CA THR A 17 18.85 -9.01 -3.08
C THR A 17 19.94 -9.95 -2.62
N VAL A 18 19.56 -10.95 -1.83
CA VAL A 18 20.44 -12.02 -1.35
C VAL A 18 19.80 -13.35 -1.68
N TYR A 19 20.54 -14.24 -2.33
CA TYR A 19 20.10 -15.60 -2.62
C TYR A 19 20.59 -16.53 -1.51
N LEU A 20 19.67 -17.21 -0.82
CA LEU A 20 20.03 -18.09 0.30
C LEU A 20 20.83 -19.31 -0.11
N ASP A 21 20.69 -19.74 -1.36
CA ASP A 21 21.37 -20.92 -1.89
C ASP A 21 22.86 -20.65 -2.19
N SER A 22 23.28 -19.39 -2.14
CA SER A 22 24.65 -18.95 -2.43
C SER A 22 24.98 -17.64 -1.70
N PRO A 23 25.00 -17.64 -0.35
CA PRO A 23 25.16 -16.42 0.44
C PRO A 23 26.55 -15.79 0.31
N GLU A 24 27.55 -16.57 -0.13
CA GLU A 24 28.94 -16.13 -0.34
C GLU A 24 29.18 -15.52 -1.72
N ASP A 25 28.24 -15.69 -2.66
CA ASP A 25 28.35 -15.24 -4.04
C ASP A 25 27.09 -14.44 -4.44
N LYS A 26 27.26 -13.12 -4.59
CA LYS A 26 26.30 -12.13 -5.15
C LYS A 26 25.30 -11.50 -4.16
N VAL A 27 25.80 -10.64 -3.27
CA VAL A 27 25.06 -9.40 -2.98
C VAL A 27 25.18 -8.53 -4.22
N SER A 28 24.15 -8.51 -5.07
CA SER A 28 24.06 -7.56 -6.17
C SER A 28 23.12 -6.43 -5.77
N ASP A 29 23.60 -5.20 -5.88
CA ASP A 29 22.74 -4.03 -5.80
C ASP A 29 21.62 -4.19 -6.83
N VAL A 30 20.39 -4.12 -6.36
CA VAL A 30 19.27 -3.87 -7.26
C VAL A 30 19.35 -2.38 -7.55
N GLU A 31 19.53 -2.00 -8.82
CA GLU A 31 19.45 -0.60 -9.21
C GLU A 31 18.22 0.02 -8.55
N HIS A 32 18.45 1.07 -7.76
CA HIS A 32 17.44 1.63 -6.86
C HIS A 32 16.18 1.95 -7.68
N PRO A 33 15.08 1.18 -7.52
CA PRO A 33 14.02 1.15 -8.53
C PRO A 33 13.35 2.50 -8.80
N LEU A 34 13.45 3.38 -7.82
CA LEU A 34 12.95 4.74 -7.88
C LEU A 34 14.14 5.68 -7.67
N GLN A 35 14.86 6.05 -8.74
CA GLN A 35 16.19 6.72 -8.73
C GLN A 35 16.29 8.10 -8.03
N SER A 36 15.38 8.47 -7.13
CA SER A 36 15.26 9.80 -6.52
C SER A 36 16.15 10.04 -5.28
N GLY A 37 16.93 9.05 -4.83
CA GLY A 37 17.86 9.19 -3.71
C GLY A 37 17.21 9.37 -2.31
N GLY A 38 15.90 9.15 -2.20
CA GLY A 38 15.11 9.24 -0.96
C GLY A 38 14.84 7.89 -0.28
N PHE A 39 14.08 7.92 0.82
CA PHE A 39 13.59 6.69 1.48
C PHE A 39 12.51 6.02 0.60
N THR A 40 12.77 4.79 0.14
CA THR A 40 11.76 3.91 -0.46
C THR A 40 11.14 2.99 0.59
N GLU A 41 9.82 2.88 0.58
CA GLU A 41 9.04 1.95 1.39
C GLU A 41 8.55 0.77 0.56
N VAL A 42 8.65 -0.44 1.12
CA VAL A 42 7.96 -1.61 0.60
C VAL A 42 6.60 -1.67 1.27
N PHE A 43 5.53 -1.60 0.49
CA PHE A 43 4.18 -1.54 1.03
C PHE A 43 3.37 -2.83 0.87
N GLY A 44 3.87 -3.80 0.12
CA GLY A 44 3.22 -5.10 -0.02
C GLY A 44 3.91 -5.97 -1.05
N SER A 45 3.51 -7.24 -1.10
CA SER A 45 3.98 -8.19 -2.11
C SER A 45 2.87 -9.19 -2.44
N VAL A 46 2.77 -9.55 -3.71
CA VAL A 46 1.82 -10.56 -4.20
C VAL A 46 2.40 -11.22 -5.45
N ASN A 47 2.32 -12.55 -5.54
CA ASN A 47 2.75 -13.32 -6.72
C ASN A 47 4.15 -12.95 -7.26
N GLY A 48 5.10 -12.64 -6.35
CA GLY A 48 6.46 -12.22 -6.71
C GLY A 48 6.61 -10.74 -7.11
N LEU A 49 5.52 -9.99 -7.25
CA LEU A 49 5.55 -8.54 -7.38
C LEU A 49 5.68 -7.86 -6.02
N ILE A 50 6.42 -6.76 -5.98
CA ILE A 50 6.67 -5.96 -4.78
C ILE A 50 6.21 -4.53 -5.04
N GLY A 51 5.39 -3.99 -4.14
CA GLY A 51 4.96 -2.60 -4.16
C GLY A 51 5.98 -1.70 -3.47
N LEU A 52 6.43 -0.66 -4.16
CA LEU A 52 7.39 0.33 -3.68
C LEU A 52 6.78 1.73 -3.68
N ALA A 53 7.07 2.54 -2.66
CA ALA A 53 6.61 3.92 -2.57
C ALA A 53 7.72 4.84 -2.04
N ASN A 54 8.00 5.94 -2.75
CA ASN A 54 8.84 7.03 -2.24
C ASN A 54 8.01 8.11 -1.56
N SER A 55 6.77 8.29 -2.02
CA SER A 55 5.79 9.24 -1.51
C SER A 55 4.39 8.73 -1.83
N PRO A 56 3.33 9.34 -1.27
CA PRO A 56 1.96 8.94 -1.57
C PRO A 56 1.56 9.06 -3.05
N VAL A 57 2.30 9.81 -3.87
CA VAL A 57 2.05 9.95 -5.33
C VAL A 57 3.10 9.28 -6.21
N ASP A 58 4.23 8.85 -5.63
CA ASP A 58 5.35 8.23 -6.34
C ASP A 58 5.49 6.77 -5.89
N MET A 59 4.95 5.87 -6.71
CA MET A 59 4.85 4.44 -6.45
C MET A 59 5.29 3.63 -7.67
N ALA A 60 5.79 2.42 -7.43
CA ALA A 60 6.12 1.46 -8.48
C ALA A 60 5.78 0.02 -8.07
N LEU A 61 5.59 -0.84 -9.07
CA LEU A 61 5.66 -2.28 -8.91
C LEU A 61 7.02 -2.77 -9.39
N PHE A 62 7.65 -3.62 -8.61
CA PHE A 62 8.94 -4.22 -8.90
C PHE A 62 8.80 -5.74 -9.00
N ASN A 63 9.31 -6.32 -10.09
CA ASN A 63 9.49 -7.75 -10.23
C ASN A 63 10.99 -8.07 -10.06
N PRO A 64 11.41 -8.61 -8.91
CA PRO A 64 12.82 -8.90 -8.67
C PRO A 64 13.39 -9.98 -9.59
N SER A 65 12.57 -10.96 -9.99
CA SER A 65 12.99 -12.08 -10.85
C SER A 65 13.32 -11.62 -12.26
N THR A 66 12.61 -10.62 -12.78
CA THR A 66 12.88 -10.03 -14.11
C THR A 66 13.67 -8.74 -14.05
N ARG A 67 13.89 -8.18 -12.84
CA ARG A 67 14.46 -6.86 -12.59
C ARG A 67 13.70 -5.72 -13.27
N GLN A 68 12.42 -5.93 -13.59
CA GLN A 68 11.60 -4.93 -14.23
C GLN A 68 10.86 -4.09 -13.21
N ILE A 69 10.77 -2.80 -13.48
CA ILE A 69 10.10 -1.82 -12.65
C ILE A 69 9.03 -1.15 -13.49
N HIS A 70 7.81 -1.15 -12.97
CA HIS A 70 6.69 -0.44 -13.54
C HIS A 70 6.32 0.73 -12.63
N GLN A 71 6.70 1.94 -13.02
CA GLN A 71 6.28 3.15 -12.31
C GLN A 71 4.80 3.40 -12.57
N LEU A 72 4.03 3.59 -11.51
CA LEU A 72 2.62 3.94 -11.62
C LEU A 72 2.50 5.38 -12.11
N PRO A 73 1.47 5.73 -12.89
CA PRO A 73 1.20 7.11 -13.25
C PRO A 73 0.97 7.93 -11.98
N ILE A 74 1.54 9.15 -11.96
CA ILE A 74 1.37 10.08 -10.85
C ILE A 74 -0.10 10.43 -10.72
N GLU A 75 -0.67 10.13 -9.55
CA GLU A 75 -2.06 10.47 -9.22
C GLU A 75 -2.08 11.52 -8.11
N PRO A 76 -2.53 12.76 -8.42
CA PRO A 76 -2.65 13.82 -7.43
C PRO A 76 -3.53 13.42 -6.26
N ILE A 77 -3.35 14.14 -5.15
CA ILE A 77 -4.18 13.97 -3.96
C ILE A 77 -5.20 15.11 -3.96
N ASP A 78 -6.45 14.81 -3.62
CA ASP A 78 -7.57 15.73 -3.78
C ASP A 78 -7.54 16.90 -2.76
N PHE A 79 -6.58 16.89 -1.83
CA PHE A 79 -6.38 17.94 -0.83
C PHE A 79 -4.89 18.33 -0.71
N PRO A 80 -4.59 19.54 -0.18
CA PRO A 80 -3.23 20.06 -0.16
C PRO A 80 -2.22 19.14 0.53
N GLU A 81 -1.11 18.85 -0.15
CA GLU A 81 -0.05 17.94 0.35
C GLU A 81 0.51 18.33 1.72
N ARG A 82 0.55 19.64 2.03
CA ARG A 82 0.99 20.16 3.34
C ARG A 82 0.19 19.64 4.53
N LEU A 83 -1.00 19.09 4.29
CA LEU A 83 -1.85 18.52 5.34
C LEU A 83 -1.62 17.01 5.51
N ILE A 84 -0.76 16.40 4.68
CA ILE A 84 -0.54 14.96 4.64
C ILE A 84 0.68 14.62 5.48
N THR A 85 0.49 13.74 6.47
CA THR A 85 1.60 13.07 7.12
C THR A 85 1.71 11.67 6.53
N ARG A 86 2.93 11.23 6.17
CA ARG A 86 3.18 9.89 5.62
C ARG A 86 2.65 8.76 6.50
N GLU A 87 2.50 9.02 7.80
CA GLU A 87 1.97 8.07 8.80
C GLU A 87 0.47 7.82 8.64
N TYR A 88 -0.26 8.69 7.95
CA TYR A 88 -1.70 8.56 7.68
C TYR A 88 -2.00 8.06 6.26
N VAL A 89 -1.04 7.37 5.66
CA VAL A 89 -1.19 6.77 4.33
C VAL A 89 -1.11 5.26 4.46
N LEU A 90 -2.15 4.58 4.00
CA LEU A 90 -2.21 3.13 3.92
C LEU A 90 -2.16 2.73 2.46
N TYR A 91 -1.36 1.73 2.16
CA TYR A 91 -1.35 1.09 0.85
C TYR A 91 -1.83 -0.35 0.96
N GLY A 92 -2.16 -0.96 -0.17
CA GLY A 92 -2.30 -2.39 -0.31
C GLY A 92 -2.02 -2.80 -1.74
N LEU A 93 -1.27 -3.87 -1.93
CA LEU A 93 -1.01 -4.48 -3.23
C LEU A 93 -1.70 -5.84 -3.25
N GLY A 94 -2.56 -6.07 -4.24
CA GLY A 94 -3.20 -7.37 -4.39
C GLY A 94 -3.49 -7.77 -5.83
N TYR A 95 -3.72 -9.06 -6.02
CA TYR A 95 -4.14 -9.68 -7.27
C TYR A 95 -5.64 -10.01 -7.22
N ASP A 96 -6.39 -9.37 -8.10
CA ASP A 96 -7.80 -9.64 -8.35
C ASP A 96 -7.93 -10.84 -9.31
N SER A 97 -8.12 -12.01 -8.73
CA SER A 97 -8.27 -13.27 -9.46
C SER A 97 -9.53 -13.34 -10.33
N VAL A 98 -10.57 -12.54 -10.04
CA VAL A 98 -11.83 -12.53 -10.79
C VAL A 98 -11.66 -11.78 -12.11
N ASN A 99 -10.99 -10.62 -12.07
CA ASN A 99 -10.77 -9.78 -13.25
C ASN A 99 -9.40 -9.99 -13.92
N ASP A 100 -8.56 -10.84 -13.34
CA ASP A 100 -7.17 -11.08 -13.72
C ASP A 100 -6.41 -9.75 -13.84
N ASP A 101 -6.24 -9.08 -12.70
CA ASP A 101 -5.64 -7.76 -12.61
C ASP A 101 -4.87 -7.57 -11.30
N TYR A 102 -3.74 -6.86 -11.37
CA TYR A 102 -3.03 -6.41 -10.18
C TYR A 102 -3.52 -5.02 -9.81
N LYS A 103 -3.90 -4.83 -8.56
CA LYS A 103 -4.43 -3.58 -8.06
C LYS A 103 -3.60 -3.03 -6.91
N VAL A 104 -3.46 -1.71 -6.90
CA VAL A 104 -2.86 -0.97 -5.77
C VAL A 104 -3.93 -0.08 -5.17
N VAL A 105 -4.19 -0.24 -3.88
CA VAL A 105 -5.08 0.64 -3.12
C VAL A 105 -4.25 1.64 -2.36
N ARG A 106 -4.58 2.93 -2.48
CA ARG A 106 -4.02 4.03 -1.70
C ARG A 106 -5.14 4.68 -0.90
N MET A 107 -4.99 4.74 0.41
CA MET A 107 -5.89 5.46 1.32
C MET A 107 -5.11 6.53 2.05
N ILE A 108 -5.65 7.74 2.09
CA ILE A 108 -5.04 8.88 2.75
C ILE A 108 -6.06 9.47 3.71
N GLN A 109 -5.66 9.66 4.96
CA GLN A 109 -6.42 10.40 5.96
C GLN A 109 -5.65 11.67 6.33
N CYS A 110 -6.37 12.75 6.57
CA CYS A 110 -5.80 13.99 7.04
C CYS A 110 -6.72 14.66 8.06
N LYS A 111 -6.14 15.14 9.18
CA LYS A 111 -6.81 16.04 10.11
C LYS A 111 -6.40 17.48 9.79
N LYS A 112 -7.37 18.35 9.53
CA LYS A 112 -7.10 19.78 9.35
C LYS A 112 -6.77 20.41 10.70
N VAL A 113 -5.67 21.14 10.78
CA VAL A 113 -5.25 21.82 12.03
C VAL A 113 -6.33 22.83 12.44
N GLY A 114 -6.84 22.70 13.67
CA GLY A 114 -7.88 23.58 14.23
C GLY A 114 -9.32 23.20 13.86
N ASP A 115 -9.54 22.05 13.22
CA ASP A 115 -10.86 21.54 12.85
C ASP A 115 -10.95 20.05 13.25
N ASP A 116 -12.14 19.60 13.64
CA ASP A 116 -12.41 18.19 13.92
C ASP A 116 -12.80 17.41 12.65
N LEU A 117 -12.98 18.11 11.52
CA LEU A 117 -13.18 17.48 10.23
C LEU A 117 -11.93 16.74 9.74
N VAL A 118 -12.07 15.42 9.68
CA VAL A 118 -11.17 14.54 8.95
C VAL A 118 -11.57 14.55 7.47
N VAL A 119 -10.59 14.73 6.59
CA VAL A 119 -10.75 14.50 5.15
C VAL A 119 -10.03 13.22 4.76
N TYR A 120 -10.59 12.50 3.79
CA TYR A 120 -10.00 11.26 3.32
C TYR A 120 -10.14 11.08 1.81
N GLU A 121 -9.27 10.24 1.28
CA GLU A 121 -9.27 9.79 -0.11
C GLU A 121 -8.93 8.32 -0.18
N ILE A 122 -9.62 7.61 -1.08
CA ILE A 122 -9.27 6.25 -1.47
C ILE A 122 -9.21 6.20 -2.99
N LYS A 123 -8.07 5.79 -3.53
CA LYS A 123 -7.88 5.54 -4.96
C LYS A 123 -7.31 4.16 -5.19
N VAL A 124 -7.76 3.54 -6.29
CA VAL A 124 -7.34 2.21 -6.71
C VAL A 124 -6.74 2.31 -8.09
N PHE A 125 -5.51 1.83 -8.23
CA PHE A 125 -4.85 1.63 -9.51
C PHE A 125 -5.16 0.24 -10.03
N SER A 126 -5.43 0.13 -11.33
CA SER A 126 -5.52 -1.13 -12.07
C SER A 126 -4.32 -1.21 -13.00
N LEU A 127 -3.51 -2.27 -12.89
CA LEU A 127 -2.36 -2.48 -13.76
C LEU A 127 -2.81 -2.74 -15.20
N LYS A 128 -3.88 -3.51 -15.37
CA LYS A 128 -4.47 -3.84 -16.68
C LYS A 128 -4.99 -2.61 -17.41
N ARG A 129 -5.57 -1.64 -16.70
CA ARG A 129 -6.06 -0.37 -17.28
C ARG A 129 -5.00 0.73 -17.28
N ASN A 130 -3.92 0.54 -16.53
CA ASN A 130 -2.89 1.53 -16.28
C ASN A 130 -3.47 2.90 -15.84
N SER A 131 -4.42 2.88 -14.91
CA SER A 131 -5.14 4.08 -14.49
C SER A 131 -5.60 4.00 -13.05
N TRP A 132 -5.70 5.16 -12.40
CA TRP A 132 -6.30 5.32 -11.08
C TRP A 132 -7.80 5.60 -11.16
N ARG A 133 -8.52 5.15 -10.14
CA ARG A 133 -9.94 5.42 -9.95
C ARG A 133 -10.23 5.76 -8.50
N ARG A 134 -11.05 6.77 -8.26
CA ARG A 134 -11.53 7.10 -6.92
C ARG A 134 -12.62 6.12 -6.48
N VAL A 135 -12.48 5.59 -5.26
CA VAL A 135 -13.50 4.78 -4.59
C VAL A 135 -14.16 5.65 -3.52
N ARG A 136 -15.50 5.57 -3.41
CA ARG A 136 -16.27 6.28 -2.40
C ARG A 136 -16.77 5.27 -1.37
N LEU A 137 -16.60 5.61 -0.10
CA LEU A 137 -17.19 4.83 0.97
C LEU A 137 -18.66 5.18 1.14
N GLN A 138 -19.44 4.18 1.55
CA GLN A 138 -20.76 4.42 2.12
C GLN A 138 -20.62 5.26 3.39
N PHE A 139 -21.60 6.11 3.68
CA PHE A 139 -21.53 7.07 4.79
C PHE A 139 -21.22 6.41 6.14
N GLU A 140 -21.88 5.30 6.47
CA GLU A 140 -21.65 4.58 7.72
C GLU A 140 -20.23 4.02 7.84
N MET A 141 -19.68 3.52 6.72
CA MET A 141 -18.31 3.03 6.63
C MET A 141 -17.32 4.17 6.86
N ALA A 142 -17.51 5.29 6.17
CA ALA A 142 -16.68 6.47 6.32
C ALA A 142 -16.68 6.97 7.77
N MET A 143 -17.85 7.03 8.40
CA MET A 143 -18.02 7.43 9.80
C MET A 143 -17.20 6.54 10.74
N LYS A 144 -17.35 5.21 10.65
CA LYS A 144 -16.60 4.28 11.50
C LYS A 144 -15.09 4.35 11.24
N PHE A 145 -14.70 4.36 9.97
CA PHE A 145 -13.31 4.20 9.55
C PHE A 145 -12.49 5.49 9.69
N PHE A 146 -13.05 6.67 9.45
CA PHE A 146 -12.27 7.91 9.43
C PHE A 146 -12.64 8.93 10.52
N TYR A 147 -13.83 8.86 11.13
CA TYR A 147 -14.31 9.92 12.03
C TYR A 147 -14.36 9.52 13.51
N PHE A 148 -14.69 8.27 13.86
CA PHE A 148 -14.97 7.91 15.27
C PHE A 148 -13.95 7.00 15.95
N TYR A 149 -13.53 5.91 15.30
CA TYR A 149 -12.97 4.77 16.05
C TYR A 149 -11.56 4.38 15.67
N TYR A 150 -11.18 4.61 14.42
CA TYR A 150 -9.96 4.08 13.83
C TYR A 150 -9.23 5.20 13.09
N HIS A 151 -8.62 6.12 13.82
CA HIS A 151 -7.59 6.96 13.19
C HIS A 151 -6.57 6.00 12.54
N VAL A 152 -6.07 6.30 11.34
CA VAL A 152 -4.95 5.58 10.75
C VAL A 152 -3.79 5.75 11.74
N LEU A 153 -3.64 4.80 12.65
CA LEU A 153 -2.71 4.93 13.75
C LEU A 153 -1.30 4.90 13.17
N HIS A 154 -0.38 5.57 13.85
CA HIS A 154 1.06 5.71 13.58
C HIS A 154 1.81 4.38 13.30
N ARG A 155 1.14 3.22 13.39
CA ARG A 155 1.67 1.91 13.03
C ARG A 155 1.23 1.57 11.61
N ARG A 156 2.09 1.92 10.66
CA ARG A 156 2.07 1.64 9.21
C ARG A 156 1.74 0.17 8.89
N GLN A 157 0.47 -0.20 8.96
CA GLN A 157 0.01 -1.54 8.62
C GLN A 157 -0.60 -1.47 7.23
N ASN A 158 0.23 -1.71 6.23
CA ASN A 158 -0.25 -1.87 4.86
C ASN A 158 -1.12 -3.12 4.73
N GLY A 159 -1.98 -3.12 3.72
CA GLY A 159 -2.99 -4.13 3.48
C GLY A 159 -2.34 -5.44 3.08
N VAL A 160 -2.75 -6.51 3.74
CA VAL A 160 -2.31 -7.86 3.41
C VAL A 160 -3.40 -8.55 2.60
N GLN A 161 -3.02 -9.14 1.48
CA GLN A 161 -3.96 -9.91 0.68
C GLN A 161 -4.26 -11.25 1.35
N VAL A 162 -5.56 -11.56 1.46
CA VAL A 162 -6.07 -12.89 1.80
C VAL A 162 -7.15 -13.20 0.76
N GLU A 163 -6.98 -14.30 0.02
CA GLU A 163 -7.84 -14.64 -1.11
C GLU A 163 -7.96 -13.47 -2.12
N ASN A 164 -9.17 -13.00 -2.41
CA ASN A 164 -9.43 -11.89 -3.33
C ASN A 164 -9.64 -10.55 -2.62
N SER A 165 -9.14 -10.40 -1.39
CA SER A 165 -9.32 -9.16 -0.64
C SER A 165 -8.06 -8.67 0.06
N LEU A 166 -7.98 -7.35 0.22
CA LEU A 166 -6.98 -6.69 1.04
C LEU A 166 -7.55 -6.43 2.43
N ASN A 167 -6.75 -6.69 3.45
CA ASN A 167 -7.19 -6.61 4.84
C ASN A 167 -6.26 -5.68 5.63
N TRP A 168 -6.84 -4.73 6.35
CA TRP A 168 -6.12 -3.83 7.26
C TRP A 168 -6.66 -4.01 8.67
N ILE A 169 -5.75 -4.10 9.64
CA ILE A 169 -6.11 -4.09 11.05
C ILE A 169 -6.38 -2.65 11.45
N LEU A 170 -7.50 -2.44 12.12
CA LEU A 170 -7.91 -1.16 12.66
C LEU A 170 -7.79 -1.22 14.18
N PRO A 171 -6.69 -0.69 14.76
CA PRO A 171 -6.50 -0.75 16.19
C PRO A 171 -7.43 0.27 16.86
N ARG A 172 -7.91 -0.10 18.05
CA ARG A 172 -8.75 0.75 18.90
C ARG A 172 -8.11 2.13 19.11
N GLY A 173 -8.86 3.19 18.78
CA GLY A 173 -8.56 4.57 19.18
C GLY A 173 -9.01 4.90 20.61
N ASN A 174 -9.20 6.18 20.93
CA ASN A 174 -9.72 6.60 22.24
C ASN A 174 -11.24 6.35 22.31
N GLY A 175 -11.72 5.34 23.07
CA GLY A 175 -13.16 5.07 23.25
C GLY A 175 -13.54 3.59 23.43
N VAL A 176 -14.81 3.25 23.12
CA VAL A 176 -15.47 1.94 23.33
C VAL A 176 -15.25 0.93 22.18
N ALA A 177 -14.52 1.29 21.13
CA ALA A 177 -14.32 0.41 19.97
C ALA A 177 -13.46 -0.83 20.29
N ILE A 178 -13.79 -1.95 19.66
CA ILE A 178 -12.95 -3.16 19.60
C ILE A 178 -12.01 -3.08 18.39
N ASN A 179 -10.86 -3.75 18.46
CA ASN A 179 -10.03 -3.95 17.27
C ASN A 179 -10.85 -4.70 16.23
N THR A 180 -10.82 -4.22 14.98
CA THR A 180 -11.53 -4.85 13.87
C THR A 180 -10.60 -4.93 12.65
N ILE A 181 -11.04 -5.66 11.64
CA ILE A 181 -10.38 -5.73 10.34
C ILE A 181 -11.33 -5.10 9.34
N ILE A 182 -10.80 -4.20 8.53
CA ILE A 182 -11.49 -3.76 7.32
C ILE A 182 -10.95 -4.54 6.14
N ARG A 183 -11.88 -5.11 5.38
CA ARG A 183 -11.63 -5.83 4.14
C ARG A 183 -12.00 -4.92 2.97
N PHE A 184 -11.20 -4.97 1.91
CA PHE A 184 -11.52 -4.42 0.60
C PHE A 184 -11.54 -5.57 -0.40
N ASP A 185 -12.70 -5.86 -0.96
CA ASP A 185 -12.80 -6.87 -2.01
C ASP A 185 -12.24 -6.33 -3.32
N LEU A 186 -11.26 -7.03 -3.90
CA LEU A 186 -10.55 -6.55 -5.08
C LEU A 186 -11.44 -6.63 -6.33
N ALA A 187 -12.43 -7.52 -6.39
CA ALA A 187 -13.27 -7.69 -7.57
C ALA A 187 -14.40 -6.65 -7.62
N SER A 188 -15.14 -6.50 -6.52
CA SER A 188 -16.22 -5.51 -6.44
C SER A 188 -15.71 -4.10 -6.15
N GLU A 189 -14.49 -3.97 -5.61
CA GLU A 189 -13.92 -2.73 -5.12
C GLU A 189 -14.77 -2.08 -4.01
N GLU A 190 -15.30 -2.92 -3.12
CA GLU A 190 -16.12 -2.52 -1.98
C GLU A 190 -15.44 -2.83 -0.64
N PHE A 191 -15.80 -2.05 0.39
CA PHE A 191 -15.27 -2.19 1.74
C PHE A 191 -16.28 -2.88 2.66
N GLU A 192 -15.76 -3.68 3.59
CA GLU A 192 -16.53 -4.47 4.54
C GLU A 192 -15.80 -4.53 5.89
N PHE A 193 -16.52 -4.53 7.01
CA PHE A 193 -15.95 -4.88 8.31
C PHE A 193 -16.07 -6.39 8.53
N VAL A 194 -15.02 -7.00 9.08
CA VAL A 194 -14.98 -8.43 9.45
C VAL A 194 -15.26 -8.60 10.94
#